data_AF-A0A534U385-F1
#
_entry.id   AF-A0A534U385-F1
#
_cell.length_a   1.000
_cell.length_b   1.000
_cell.length_c   1.000
_cell.angle_alpha   90.00
_cell.angle_beta   90.00
_cell.angle_gamma   90.00
#
_symmetry.space_group_name_H-M   'P 1'
#
loop_
_entity.id
_entity.type
_entity.pdbx_description
1 polymer ?
#
loop_
_entity_poly.entity_id
_entity_poly.type
_entity_poly.pdbx_seq_one_letter_code
_entity_poly.pdbx_strand_id
1 'polypeptide(L)'
;MAVTRPGGIPGPTLTLDRSVLTVSPGLRATDVTLDLEARSSRGGQHTFELPVDADLQAVAIDGRSQAIRQEGQTVTLPLVPGAQTMQLSWRQRSGIATRFVSPAVRMGVASVNAETRIVMPTDRWSLAFSGPRMGPAILFWSLLAVFAVFAVALGRTRWTPLRAGHWFLLGIGLTQVPIAWAAIVVGWLVAFGWRRQHVLEEEVAFNLVQLILALWTVIALGTLFLAIQQGLLGLPEMQIVGNGSNAHLLRWYQDRASEDLPRARVLSVPLFAYRLAMLAWALWLAQALLGWLRWSWTCFSTGGLWRGHRKAAPRPVPQGPRS
;
A
#
# COMPACT_ATOMS: atom_id res chain seq x y z
N MET A 1 -7.94 69.61 10.94
CA MET A 1 -7.59 68.17 10.90
C MET A 1 -7.44 67.77 9.45
N ALA A 2 -6.20 67.49 9.02
CA ALA A 2 -5.93 67.07 7.65
C ALA A 2 -6.19 65.56 7.54
N VAL A 3 -7.16 65.15 6.72
CA VAL A 3 -7.43 63.74 6.41
C VAL A 3 -6.49 63.32 5.29
N THR A 4 -5.42 62.60 5.62
CA THR A 4 -4.51 62.00 4.63
C THR A 4 -5.14 60.75 4.03
N ARG A 5 -5.33 60.74 2.71
CA ARG A 5 -5.76 59.58 1.94
C ARG A 5 -4.69 58.47 2.06
N PRO A 6 -5.03 57.25 2.49
CA PRO A 6 -4.07 56.15 2.48
C PRO A 6 -3.62 55.89 1.03
N GLY A 7 -2.30 55.79 0.83
CA GLY A 7 -1.73 55.47 -0.48
C GLY A 7 -2.23 54.11 -0.96
N GLY A 8 -2.75 54.06 -2.19
CA GLY A 8 -3.21 52.81 -2.79
C GLY A 8 -2.05 51.82 -2.92
N ILE A 9 -2.11 50.71 -2.21
CA ILE A 9 -1.18 49.59 -2.42
C ILE A 9 -1.57 48.95 -3.75
N PRO A 10 -0.66 48.84 -4.74
CA PRO A 10 -0.95 48.13 -5.97
C PRO A 10 -1.28 46.67 -5.63
N GLY A 11 -2.53 46.26 -5.87
CA GLY A 11 -2.92 44.86 -5.74
C GLY A 11 -2.19 44.00 -6.79
N PRO A 12 -1.99 42.70 -6.54
CA PRO A 12 -1.38 41.81 -7.52
C PRO A 12 -2.20 41.83 -8.83
N THR A 13 -1.51 42.07 -9.95
CA THR A 13 -2.16 42.14 -11.27
C THR A 13 -2.39 40.79 -11.89
N LEU A 14 -1.70 39.75 -11.42
CA LEU A 14 -1.80 38.35 -11.83
C LEU A 14 -2.26 37.50 -10.65
N THR A 15 -3.21 36.59 -10.88
CA THR A 15 -3.62 35.55 -9.95
C THR A 15 -3.55 34.19 -10.64
N LEU A 16 -3.01 33.19 -9.96
CA LEU A 16 -3.01 31.80 -10.41
C LEU A 16 -4.13 31.04 -9.69
N ASP A 17 -5.28 30.94 -10.36
CA ASP A 17 -6.53 30.35 -9.84
C ASP A 17 -6.42 28.82 -9.67
N ARG A 18 -5.49 28.18 -10.42
CA ARG A 18 -5.18 26.76 -10.32
C ARG A 18 -3.79 26.45 -10.83
N SER A 19 -3.11 25.51 -10.17
CA SER A 19 -1.87 24.92 -10.68
C SER A 19 -1.85 23.41 -10.49
N VAL A 20 -1.70 22.63 -11.56
CA VAL A 20 -1.61 21.17 -11.51
C VAL A 20 -0.27 20.74 -12.10
N LEU A 21 0.60 20.19 -11.25
CA LEU A 21 1.87 19.61 -11.64
C LEU A 21 1.73 18.09 -11.77
N THR A 22 1.79 17.57 -12.99
CA THR A 22 1.77 16.13 -13.28
C THR A 22 3.18 15.65 -13.59
N VAL A 23 3.65 14.64 -12.85
CA VAL A 23 5.01 14.13 -12.89
C VAL A 23 4.98 12.64 -13.21
N SER A 24 5.59 12.24 -14.32
CA SER A 24 5.71 10.86 -14.79
C SER A 24 7.19 10.44 -14.80
N PRO A 25 7.72 9.94 -13.67
CA PRO A 25 9.11 9.52 -13.59
C PRO A 25 9.34 8.17 -14.30
N GLY A 26 10.09 8.17 -15.40
CA GLY A 26 10.59 6.96 -16.06
C GLY A 26 11.92 6.48 -15.48
N LEU A 27 12.51 5.43 -16.05
CA LEU A 27 13.77 4.85 -15.56
C LEU A 27 14.98 5.80 -15.66
N ARG A 28 15.02 6.65 -16.70
CA ARG A 28 16.17 7.53 -17.00
C ARG A 28 15.82 9.00 -17.14
N ALA A 29 14.54 9.33 -17.24
CA ALA A 29 14.06 10.69 -17.40
C ALA A 29 12.68 10.81 -16.76
N THR A 30 12.30 12.02 -16.38
CA THR A 30 10.98 12.33 -15.84
C THR A 30 10.29 13.30 -16.76
N ASP A 31 9.11 12.93 -17.25
CA ASP A 31 8.25 13.81 -18.01
C ASP A 31 7.38 14.60 -17.03
N VAL A 32 7.27 15.92 -17.25
CA VAL A 32 6.54 16.81 -16.36
C VAL A 32 5.66 17.74 -17.18
N THR A 33 4.42 17.90 -16.73
CA THR A 33 3.47 18.86 -17.28
C THR A 33 2.94 19.73 -16.15
N LEU A 34 2.94 21.04 -16.37
CA LEU A 34 2.33 22.03 -15.49
C LEU A 34 1.16 22.68 -16.21
N ASP A 35 -0.04 22.46 -15.69
CA ASP A 35 -1.27 23.10 -16.16
C ASP A 35 -1.64 24.24 -15.21
N LEU A 36 -1.89 25.42 -15.77
CA LEU A 36 -2.20 26.65 -15.04
C LEU A 36 -3.49 27.27 -15.54
N GLU A 37 -4.31 27.72 -14.60
CA GLU A 37 -5.40 28.66 -14.85
C GLU A 37 -5.01 29.99 -14.21
N ALA A 38 -4.86 31.03 -15.03
CA ALA A 38 -4.37 32.33 -14.60
C ALA A 38 -5.37 33.43 -14.97
N ARG A 39 -5.46 34.46 -14.13
CA ARG A 39 -6.24 35.66 -14.39
C ARG A 39 -5.38 36.90 -14.24
N SER A 40 -5.34 37.74 -15.27
CA SER A 40 -4.62 39.00 -15.23
C SER A 40 -5.53 40.20 -15.45
N SER A 41 -5.31 41.30 -14.72
CA SER A 41 -6.01 42.58 -14.96
C SER A 41 -5.34 43.44 -16.03
N ARG A 42 -4.10 43.13 -16.39
CA ARG A 42 -3.30 43.86 -17.39
C ARG A 42 -2.51 42.90 -18.27
N GLY A 43 -2.26 43.31 -19.52
CA GLY A 43 -1.32 42.59 -20.36
C GLY A 43 0.11 42.75 -19.83
N GLY A 44 0.98 41.80 -20.15
CA GLY A 44 2.36 41.83 -19.71
C GLY A 44 3.10 40.53 -20.00
N GLN A 45 4.14 40.27 -19.22
CA GLN A 45 4.90 39.03 -19.23
C GLN A 45 5.01 38.51 -17.81
N HIS A 46 5.06 37.19 -17.67
CA HIS A 46 5.29 36.54 -16.40
C HIS A 46 6.31 35.42 -16.55
N THR A 47 7.26 35.38 -15.64
CA THR A 47 8.41 34.48 -15.71
C THR A 47 8.26 33.37 -14.68
N PHE A 48 8.40 32.14 -15.14
CA PHE A 48 8.47 30.93 -14.31
C PHE A 48 9.92 30.46 -14.25
N GLU A 49 10.34 29.89 -13.11
CA GLU A 49 11.63 29.19 -13.01
C GLU A 49 11.39 27.68 -12.97
N LEU A 50 11.88 27.00 -14.00
CA LEU A 50 11.97 25.56 -14.10
C LEU A 50 13.20 25.04 -13.34
N PRO A 51 13.23 23.76 -12.95
CA PRO A 51 14.41 23.16 -12.33
C PRO A 51 15.65 23.18 -13.23
N VAL A 52 16.85 23.14 -12.62
CA VAL A 52 18.17 23.22 -13.28
C VAL A 52 18.40 22.23 -14.45
N ASP A 53 17.78 21.05 -14.41
CA ASP A 53 17.92 20.01 -15.43
C ASP A 53 16.66 19.84 -16.31
N ALA A 54 15.80 20.86 -16.35
CA ALA A 54 14.61 20.87 -17.18
C ALA A 54 14.95 21.22 -18.63
N ASP A 55 14.42 20.43 -19.56
CA ASP A 55 14.46 20.65 -20.99
C ASP A 55 13.02 20.88 -21.49
N LEU A 56 12.65 22.15 -21.69
CA LEU A 56 11.32 22.57 -22.14
C LEU A 56 11.01 21.98 -23.53
N GLN A 57 9.95 21.19 -23.61
CA GLN A 57 9.51 20.52 -24.84
C GLN A 57 8.42 21.30 -25.57
N ALA A 58 7.45 21.83 -24.82
CA ALA A 58 6.30 22.51 -25.39
C ALA A 58 5.69 23.52 -24.41
N VAL A 59 5.13 24.58 -24.98
CA VAL A 59 4.28 25.54 -24.28
C VAL A 59 3.00 25.71 -25.08
N ALA A 60 1.85 25.63 -24.41
CA ALA A 60 0.56 25.96 -25.00
C ALA A 60 -0.15 27.04 -24.17
N ILE A 61 -0.78 27.98 -24.85
CA ILE A 61 -1.65 29.00 -24.24
C ILE A 61 -3.01 28.90 -24.92
N ASP A 62 -4.07 28.74 -24.12
CA ASP A 62 -5.44 28.56 -24.59
C ASP A 62 -5.58 27.44 -25.64
N GLY A 63 -4.89 26.33 -25.39
CA GLY A 63 -4.85 25.14 -26.24
C GLY A 63 -4.02 25.29 -27.52
N ARG A 64 -3.37 26.44 -27.75
CA ARG A 64 -2.54 26.69 -28.94
C ARG A 64 -1.07 26.64 -28.58
N SER A 65 -0.30 25.86 -29.35
CA SER A 65 1.16 25.79 -29.21
C SER A 65 1.80 27.15 -29.47
N GLN A 66 2.74 27.54 -28.61
CA GLN A 66 3.49 28.78 -28.67
C GLN A 66 4.97 28.48 -28.85
N ALA A 67 5.65 29.23 -29.73
CA ALA A 67 7.08 29.09 -29.98
C ALA A 67 7.93 29.77 -28.89
N ILE A 68 7.67 29.46 -27.63
CA ILE A 68 8.38 30.00 -26.46
C ILE A 68 9.55 29.09 -26.12
N ARG A 69 10.70 29.70 -25.82
CA ARG A 69 11.93 28.99 -25.46
C ARG A 69 12.29 29.25 -24.01
N GLN A 70 13.02 28.29 -23.45
CA GLN A 70 13.64 28.40 -22.13
C GLN A 70 14.96 29.16 -22.24
N GLU A 71 15.20 30.08 -21.32
CA GLU A 71 16.45 30.82 -21.16
C GLU A 71 17.06 30.47 -19.80
N GLY A 72 18.08 29.60 -19.80
CA GLY A 72 18.61 29.03 -18.55
C GLY A 72 17.54 28.20 -17.83
N GLN A 73 17.09 28.65 -16.67
CA GLN A 73 15.96 28.05 -15.93
C GLN A 73 14.64 28.80 -16.14
N THR A 74 14.65 29.91 -16.86
CA THR A 74 13.48 30.79 -16.95
C THR A 74 12.66 30.51 -18.19
N VAL A 75 11.34 30.61 -18.05
CA VAL A 75 10.38 30.57 -19.16
C VAL A 75 9.45 31.76 -18.98
N THR A 76 9.50 32.69 -19.92
CA THR A 76 8.69 33.91 -19.88
C THR A 76 7.48 33.75 -20.79
N LEU A 77 6.30 33.84 -20.21
CA LEU A 77 5.03 33.66 -20.90
C LEU A 77 4.30 35.01 -21.04
N PRO A 78 3.67 35.29 -22.19
CA PRO A 78 2.82 36.47 -22.34
C PRO A 78 1.55 36.33 -21.49
N LEU A 79 1.13 37.45 -20.90
CA LEU A 79 -0.15 37.58 -20.21
C LEU A 79 -1.08 38.50 -21.02
N VAL A 80 -2.33 38.10 -21.13
CA VAL A 80 -3.42 38.94 -21.64
C VAL A 80 -4.40 39.30 -20.51
N PRO A 81 -5.06 40.47 -20.55
CA PRO A 81 -6.14 40.77 -19.62
C PRO A 81 -7.26 39.73 -19.73
N GLY A 82 -7.75 39.23 -18.59
CA GLY A 82 -8.77 38.20 -18.52
C GLY A 82 -8.24 36.88 -17.97
N ALA A 83 -9.00 35.81 -18.19
CA ALA A 83 -8.60 34.45 -17.83
C ALA A 83 -7.88 33.79 -19.01
N GLN A 84 -6.81 33.06 -18.72
CA GLN A 84 -6.05 32.30 -19.71
C GLN A 84 -5.59 30.97 -19.10
N THR A 85 -5.47 29.97 -19.97
CA THR A 85 -4.94 28.65 -19.61
C THR A 85 -3.55 28.48 -20.20
N MET A 86 -2.63 27.94 -19.42
CA MET A 86 -1.23 27.80 -19.83
C MET A 86 -0.76 26.40 -19.47
N GLN A 87 -0.10 25.74 -20.41
CA GLN A 87 0.50 24.43 -20.21
C GLN A 87 1.97 24.48 -20.57
N LEU A 88 2.83 24.04 -19.66
CA LEU A 88 4.25 23.84 -19.90
C LEU A 88 4.55 22.35 -19.79
N SER A 89 5.24 21.80 -20.78
CA SER A 89 5.73 20.41 -20.74
C SER A 89 7.24 20.41 -20.88
N TRP A 90 7.92 19.75 -19.97
CA TRP A 90 9.38 19.61 -19.99
C TRP A 90 9.80 18.20 -19.58
N ARG A 91 11.00 17.83 -19.97
CA ARG A 91 11.64 16.58 -19.58
C ARG A 91 12.81 16.89 -18.66
N GLN A 92 12.95 16.13 -17.58
CA GLN A 92 14.13 16.17 -16.72
C GLN A 92 14.99 14.93 -16.92
N ARG A 93 16.31 15.11 -16.84
CA ARG A 93 17.28 14.02 -16.99
C ARG A 93 17.31 13.03 -15.83
N SER A 94 16.67 13.32 -14.71
CA SER A 94 16.57 12.40 -13.57
C SER A 94 15.42 11.43 -13.75
N GLY A 95 15.70 10.13 -13.66
CA GLY A 95 14.67 9.08 -13.58
C GLY A 95 14.19 8.81 -12.15
N ILE A 96 13.35 7.78 -12.01
CA ILE A 96 12.90 7.29 -10.73
C ILE A 96 14.05 6.67 -9.94
N ALA A 97 14.15 7.04 -8.67
CA ALA A 97 15.12 6.50 -7.72
C ALA A 97 14.40 6.00 -6.47
N THR A 98 15.15 5.34 -5.57
CA THR A 98 14.59 4.85 -4.30
C THR A 98 13.89 5.96 -3.53
N ARG A 99 14.54 7.12 -3.47
CA ARG A 99 13.95 8.37 -2.98
C ARG A 99 13.72 9.29 -4.17
N PHE A 100 12.46 9.49 -4.52
CA PHE A 100 12.04 10.44 -5.55
C PHE A 100 11.48 11.69 -4.90
N VAL A 101 11.78 12.85 -5.48
CA VAL A 101 11.23 14.14 -5.05
C VAL A 101 10.70 14.85 -6.29
N SER A 102 9.48 15.38 -6.20
CA SER A 102 8.90 16.15 -7.29
C SER A 102 9.77 17.38 -7.63
N PRO A 103 9.70 17.84 -8.89
CA PRO A 103 10.50 18.97 -9.37
C PRO A 103 10.22 20.22 -8.53
N ALA A 104 11.24 21.04 -8.31
CA ALA A 104 11.07 22.37 -7.71
C ALA A 104 10.73 23.35 -8.84
N VAL A 105 9.52 23.90 -8.81
CA VAL A 105 9.05 24.88 -9.80
C VAL A 105 8.68 26.14 -9.06
N ARG A 106 9.27 27.27 -9.47
CA ARG A 106 8.92 28.57 -8.93
C ARG A 106 7.97 29.29 -9.87
N MET A 107 6.79 29.55 -9.35
CA MET A 107 5.68 30.22 -10.03
C MET A 107 5.85 31.74 -10.09
N GLY A 108 6.72 32.32 -9.26
CA GLY A 108 6.95 33.77 -9.19
C GLY A 108 5.81 34.58 -8.55
N VAL A 109 4.63 33.97 -8.35
CA VAL A 109 3.50 34.49 -7.58
C VAL A 109 2.85 33.34 -6.82
N ALA A 110 2.15 33.65 -5.74
CA ALA A 110 1.35 32.65 -5.02
C ALA A 110 0.24 32.07 -5.92
N SER A 111 -0.07 30.79 -5.70
CA SER A 111 -1.13 30.09 -6.42
C SER A 111 -2.15 29.49 -5.46
N VAL A 112 -3.41 29.45 -5.88
CA VAL A 112 -4.47 28.73 -5.19
C VAL A 112 -4.78 27.42 -5.91
N ASN A 113 -5.37 26.46 -5.19
CA ASN A 113 -5.72 25.14 -5.71
C ASN A 113 -4.54 24.41 -6.36
N ALA A 114 -3.42 24.33 -5.63
CA ALA A 114 -2.23 23.65 -6.09
C ALA A 114 -2.36 22.13 -5.92
N GLU A 115 -2.20 21.39 -7.01
CA GLU A 115 -2.22 19.94 -7.03
C GLU A 115 -0.90 19.39 -7.59
N THR A 116 -0.33 18.40 -6.92
CA THR A 116 0.82 17.62 -7.42
C THR A 116 0.38 16.19 -7.64
N ARG A 117 0.54 15.70 -8.86
CA ARG A 117 0.21 14.33 -9.28
C ARG A 117 1.50 13.62 -9.66
N ILE A 118 1.77 12.47 -9.03
CA ILE A 118 2.88 11.60 -9.43
C ILE A 118 2.29 10.31 -9.98
N VAL A 119 2.59 10.03 -11.24
CA VAL A 119 2.21 8.78 -11.93
C VAL A 119 3.30 7.74 -11.65
N MET A 120 3.01 6.80 -10.76
CA MET A 120 3.98 5.80 -10.33
C MET A 120 4.17 4.71 -11.40
N PRO A 121 5.43 4.37 -11.75
CA PRO A 121 5.71 3.24 -12.62
C PRO A 121 5.22 1.92 -12.02
N THR A 122 4.79 1.01 -12.88
CA THR A 122 4.20 -0.29 -12.49
C THR A 122 5.23 -1.27 -11.92
N ASP A 123 6.52 -1.07 -12.18
CA ASP A 123 7.65 -1.89 -11.71
C ASP A 123 8.21 -1.42 -10.35
N ARG A 124 7.45 -0.59 -9.61
CA ARG A 124 7.88 0.00 -8.34
C ARG A 124 6.95 -0.39 -7.20
N TRP A 125 7.55 -0.76 -6.08
CA TRP A 125 6.86 -0.97 -4.82
C TRP A 125 7.00 0.28 -3.95
N SER A 126 5.90 1.00 -3.76
CA SER A 126 5.84 2.22 -2.94
C SER A 126 5.83 1.89 -1.45
N LEU A 127 6.74 2.49 -0.69
CA LEU A 127 6.94 2.22 0.74
C LEU A 127 6.49 3.38 1.64
N ALA A 128 6.76 4.62 1.24
CA ALA A 128 6.39 5.79 2.03
C ALA A 128 6.18 7.02 1.16
N PHE A 129 5.33 7.92 1.63
CA PHE A 129 4.99 9.17 0.97
C PHE A 129 5.12 10.34 1.95
N SER A 130 5.50 11.51 1.46
CA SER A 130 5.56 12.75 2.23
C SER A 130 5.31 13.92 1.29
N GLY A 131 4.66 14.99 1.74
CA GLY A 131 4.30 16.10 0.85
C GLY A 131 3.33 17.09 1.48
N PRO A 132 2.60 17.86 0.66
CA PRO A 132 1.57 18.82 1.09
C PRO A 132 0.50 18.22 2.03
N ARG A 133 -0.23 19.10 2.72
CA ARG A 133 -1.17 18.74 3.81
C ARG A 133 -2.19 17.66 3.45
N MET A 134 -2.80 17.71 2.26
CA MET A 134 -3.74 16.68 1.81
C MET A 134 -3.05 15.78 0.81
N GLY A 135 -2.82 14.51 1.15
CA GLY A 135 -2.03 13.59 0.33
C GLY A 135 -2.40 12.11 0.53
N PRO A 136 -1.71 11.21 -0.19
CA PRO A 136 -1.87 9.77 -0.04
C PRO A 136 -1.37 9.25 1.31
N ALA A 137 -1.98 8.16 1.76
CA ALA A 137 -1.59 7.39 2.93
C ALA A 137 -1.50 5.89 2.57
N ILE A 138 -0.52 5.20 3.16
CA ILE A 138 -0.32 3.75 3.02
C ILE A 138 -0.90 3.09 4.27
N LEU A 139 -2.09 2.49 4.16
CA LEU A 139 -2.75 1.85 5.30
C LEU A 139 -2.08 0.53 5.71
N PHE A 140 -1.34 -0.09 4.78
CA PHE A 140 -0.67 -1.37 5.02
C PHE A 140 0.22 -1.37 6.27
N TRP A 141 0.93 -0.28 6.56
CA TRP A 141 1.79 -0.20 7.75
C TRP A 141 0.99 -0.20 9.07
N SER A 142 -0.16 0.47 9.09
CA SER A 142 -1.06 0.45 10.24
C SER A 142 -1.67 -0.95 10.42
N LEU A 143 -2.07 -1.59 9.32
CA LEU A 143 -2.53 -2.98 9.34
C LEU A 143 -1.45 -3.92 9.89
N LEU A 144 -0.20 -3.77 9.43
CA LEU A 144 0.92 -4.57 9.90
C LEU A 144 1.19 -4.36 11.41
N ALA A 145 1.04 -3.13 11.91
CA ALA A 145 1.13 -2.85 13.35
C ALA A 145 0.05 -3.57 14.16
N VAL A 146 -1.20 -3.60 13.66
CA VAL A 146 -2.30 -4.37 14.28
C VAL A 146 -1.98 -5.87 14.26
N PHE A 147 -1.47 -6.40 13.14
CA PHE A 147 -1.02 -7.79 13.06
C PHE A 147 0.13 -8.10 14.03
N ALA A 148 1.06 -7.17 14.26
CA ALA A 148 2.12 -7.33 15.25
C ALA A 148 1.55 -7.53 16.67
N VAL A 149 0.52 -6.76 17.03
CA VAL A 149 -0.17 -6.92 18.32
C VAL A 149 -0.83 -8.30 18.42
N PHE A 150 -1.56 -8.73 17.38
CA PHE A 150 -2.15 -10.07 17.33
C PHE A 150 -1.10 -11.19 17.40
N ALA A 151 0.02 -11.04 16.70
CA ALA A 151 1.10 -12.01 16.72
C ALA A 151 1.73 -12.16 18.12
N VAL A 152 1.88 -11.05 18.85
CA VAL A 152 2.35 -11.08 20.23
C VAL A 152 1.31 -11.72 21.16
N ALA A 153 0.02 -11.43 20.99
CA ALA A 153 -1.05 -12.06 21.76
C ALA A 153 -1.10 -13.57 21.54
N LEU A 154 -1.11 -14.02 20.28
CA LEU A 154 -1.09 -15.45 19.90
C LEU A 154 0.19 -16.15 20.38
N GLY A 155 1.34 -15.49 20.28
CA GLY A 155 2.63 -16.02 20.73
C GLY A 155 2.75 -16.20 22.24
N ARG A 156 1.86 -15.59 23.04
CA ARG A 156 1.77 -15.86 24.49
C ARG A 156 0.93 -17.09 24.82
N THR A 157 0.12 -17.57 23.89
CA THR A 157 -0.67 -18.78 24.10
C THR A 157 0.25 -20.01 24.04
N ARG A 158 0.06 -20.98 24.95
CA ARG A 158 0.81 -22.25 24.96
C ARG A 158 0.18 -23.34 24.08
N TRP A 159 -0.86 -22.98 23.32
CA TRP A 159 -1.63 -23.93 22.52
C TRP A 159 -0.89 -24.32 21.25
N THR A 160 -0.08 -23.43 20.68
CA THR A 160 0.70 -23.70 19.47
C THR A 160 2.20 -23.61 19.77
N PRO A 161 3.05 -24.32 19.00
CA PRO A 161 4.51 -24.20 19.14
C PRO A 161 5.06 -22.89 18.55
N LEU A 162 4.20 -22.04 17.97
CA LEU A 162 4.60 -20.83 17.27
C LEU A 162 4.88 -19.70 18.27
N ARG A 163 6.11 -19.17 18.23
CA ARG A 163 6.48 -17.92 18.92
C ARG A 163 5.89 -16.70 18.20
N ALA A 164 5.84 -15.56 18.89
CA ALA A 164 5.34 -14.29 18.33
C ALA A 164 5.98 -13.93 16.98
N GLY A 165 7.28 -14.16 16.79
CA GLY A 165 7.96 -13.92 15.51
C GLY A 165 7.44 -14.80 14.36
N HIS A 166 7.11 -16.07 14.63
CA HIS A 166 6.52 -16.94 13.60
C HIS A 166 5.10 -16.50 13.24
N TRP A 167 4.30 -16.10 14.24
CA TRP A 167 2.97 -15.54 13.99
C TRP A 167 3.03 -14.24 13.19
N PHE A 168 3.99 -13.37 13.48
CA PHE A 168 4.15 -12.13 12.76
C PHE A 168 4.57 -12.38 11.31
N LEU A 169 5.58 -13.24 11.10
CA LEU A 169 6.05 -13.57 9.76
C LEU A 169 4.98 -14.31 8.96
N LEU A 170 4.23 -15.24 9.56
CA LEU A 170 3.06 -15.86 8.93
C LEU A 170 2.01 -14.78 8.55
N GLY A 171 1.72 -13.86 9.46
CA GLY A 171 0.81 -12.74 9.24
C GLY A 171 1.20 -11.89 8.03
N ILE A 172 2.48 -11.56 7.86
CA ILE A 172 2.98 -10.79 6.71
C ILE A 172 2.60 -11.43 5.37
N GLY A 173 2.78 -12.74 5.20
CA GLY A 173 2.39 -13.35 3.92
C GLY A 173 0.90 -13.62 3.81
N LEU A 174 0.19 -13.77 4.94
CA LEU A 174 -1.27 -13.85 4.95
C LEU A 174 -1.95 -12.52 4.62
N THR A 175 -1.26 -11.37 4.66
CA THR A 175 -1.84 -10.11 4.18
C THR A 175 -2.12 -10.11 2.68
N GLN A 176 -1.55 -11.06 1.93
CA GLN A 176 -1.79 -11.20 0.49
C GLN A 176 -3.17 -11.77 0.19
N VAL A 177 -3.80 -12.45 1.15
CA VAL A 177 -5.14 -13.02 1.02
C VAL A 177 -6.15 -12.23 1.85
N PRO A 178 -7.45 -12.28 1.50
CA PRO A 178 -8.48 -11.65 2.32
C PRO A 178 -8.44 -12.15 3.78
N ILE A 179 -8.77 -11.26 4.72
CA ILE A 179 -8.64 -11.52 6.17
C ILE A 179 -9.40 -12.78 6.63
N ALA A 180 -10.52 -13.11 5.98
CA ALA A 180 -11.28 -14.33 6.27
C ALA A 180 -10.47 -15.60 6.00
N TRP A 181 -9.72 -15.64 4.89
CA TRP A 181 -8.84 -16.75 4.55
C TRP A 181 -7.63 -16.82 5.48
N ALA A 182 -7.06 -15.68 5.84
CA ALA A 182 -6.01 -15.62 6.86
C ALA A 182 -6.47 -16.20 8.21
N ALA A 183 -7.70 -15.88 8.63
CA ALA A 183 -8.30 -16.39 9.86
C ALA A 183 -8.49 -17.91 9.85
N ILE A 184 -8.80 -18.51 8.70
CA ILE A 184 -8.89 -19.98 8.54
C ILE A 184 -7.55 -20.65 8.88
N VAL A 185 -6.43 -20.08 8.41
CA VAL A 185 -5.09 -20.63 8.67
C VAL A 185 -4.70 -20.48 10.14
N VAL A 186 -4.95 -19.30 10.73
CA VAL A 186 -4.69 -19.06 12.17
C VAL A 186 -5.54 -20.01 13.02
N GLY A 187 -6.85 -20.08 12.73
CA GLY A 187 -7.80 -20.94 13.43
C GLY A 187 -7.44 -22.42 13.32
N TRP A 188 -6.97 -22.87 12.15
CA TRP A 188 -6.49 -24.24 11.95
C TRP A 188 -5.37 -24.60 12.94
N LEU A 189 -4.32 -23.78 13.04
CA LEU A 189 -3.22 -24.02 13.98
C LEU A 189 -3.71 -24.03 15.44
N VAL A 190 -4.58 -23.08 15.80
CA VAL A 190 -5.16 -22.99 17.15
C VAL A 190 -6.03 -24.22 17.47
N ALA A 191 -6.82 -24.70 16.51
CA ALA A 191 -7.71 -25.85 16.65
C ALA A 191 -6.93 -27.16 16.94
N PHE A 192 -5.78 -27.36 16.29
CA PHE A 192 -4.89 -28.50 16.61
C PHE A 192 -4.34 -28.41 18.04
N GLY A 193 -3.99 -27.19 18.49
CA GLY A 193 -3.54 -26.94 19.86
C GLY A 193 -4.63 -27.24 20.89
N TRP A 194 -5.85 -26.82 20.63
CA TRP A 194 -7.03 -27.12 21.46
C TRP A 194 -7.32 -28.62 21.52
N ARG A 195 -7.32 -29.31 20.35
CA ARG A 195 -7.59 -30.75 20.23
C ARG A 195 -6.58 -31.60 21.01
N ARG A 196 -5.33 -31.16 21.12
CA ARG A 196 -4.31 -31.86 21.93
C ARG A 196 -4.67 -31.87 23.43
N GLN A 197 -5.31 -30.82 23.93
CA GLN A 197 -5.67 -30.67 25.34
C GLN A 197 -7.05 -31.28 25.67
N HIS A 198 -7.94 -31.36 24.67
CA HIS A 198 -9.31 -31.83 24.84
C HIS A 198 -9.54 -33.10 24.03
N VAL A 199 -9.34 -34.25 24.68
CA VAL A 199 -9.70 -35.54 24.12
C VAL A 199 -11.17 -35.79 24.44
N LEU A 200 -12.03 -35.76 23.42
CA LEU A 200 -13.46 -36.07 23.59
C LEU A 200 -13.62 -37.56 23.94
N GLU A 201 -14.46 -37.88 24.92
CA GLU A 201 -14.74 -39.25 25.35
C GLU A 201 -15.76 -39.93 24.41
N GLU A 202 -16.75 -39.17 23.94
CA GLU A 202 -17.78 -39.64 23.03
C GLU A 202 -17.23 -39.99 21.64
N GLU A 203 -17.51 -41.20 21.15
CA GLU A 203 -16.96 -41.75 19.90
C GLU A 203 -17.40 -40.96 18.66
N VAL A 204 -18.68 -40.57 18.57
CA VAL A 204 -19.23 -39.83 17.43
C VAL A 204 -18.64 -38.43 17.35
N ALA A 205 -18.64 -37.71 18.47
CA ALA A 205 -18.05 -36.38 18.56
C ALA A 205 -16.55 -36.40 18.22
N PHE A 206 -15.83 -37.43 18.68
CA PHE A 206 -14.41 -37.62 18.37
C PHE A 206 -14.16 -37.78 16.86
N ASN A 207 -14.90 -38.69 16.21
CA ASN A 207 -14.74 -38.95 14.77
C ASN A 207 -15.16 -37.73 13.93
N LEU A 208 -16.23 -37.02 14.34
CA LEU A 208 -16.67 -35.80 13.66
C LEU A 208 -15.60 -34.70 13.72
N VAL A 209 -14.99 -34.48 14.89
CA VAL A 209 -13.90 -33.51 15.03
C VAL A 209 -12.69 -33.90 14.17
N GLN A 210 -12.37 -35.19 14.05
CA GLN A 210 -11.28 -35.63 13.16
C GLN A 210 -11.57 -35.35 11.69
N LEU A 211 -12.80 -35.58 11.23
CA LEU A 211 -13.21 -35.26 9.86
C LEU A 211 -13.12 -33.75 9.60
N ILE A 212 -13.65 -32.93 10.52
CA ILE A 212 -13.58 -31.46 10.43
C ILE A 212 -12.12 -30.99 10.38
N LEU A 213 -11.24 -31.51 11.25
CA LEU A 213 -9.83 -31.12 11.27
C LEU A 213 -9.08 -31.55 10.00
N ALA A 214 -9.42 -32.72 9.44
CA ALA A 214 -8.86 -33.16 8.16
C ALA A 214 -9.26 -32.23 7.02
N LEU A 215 -10.56 -31.90 6.91
CA LEU A 215 -11.06 -30.96 5.90
C LEU A 215 -10.46 -29.56 6.08
N TRP A 216 -10.41 -29.06 7.31
CA TRP A 216 -9.83 -27.75 7.63
C TRP A 216 -8.34 -27.71 7.27
N THR A 217 -7.61 -28.81 7.45
CA THR A 217 -6.20 -28.90 7.02
C THR A 217 -6.06 -28.72 5.51
N VAL A 218 -6.89 -29.37 4.71
CA VAL A 218 -6.86 -29.21 3.24
C VAL A 218 -7.14 -27.74 2.85
N ILE A 219 -8.15 -27.12 3.46
CA ILE A 219 -8.50 -25.71 3.19
C ILE A 219 -7.37 -24.77 3.60
N ALA A 220 -6.76 -24.98 4.78
CA ALA A 220 -5.67 -24.16 5.29
C ALA A 220 -4.42 -24.27 4.41
N LEU A 221 -4.06 -25.49 3.99
CA LEU A 221 -2.94 -25.71 3.07
C LEU A 221 -3.19 -25.08 1.69
N GLY A 222 -4.41 -25.22 1.15
CA GLY A 222 -4.81 -24.57 -0.09
C GLY A 222 -4.74 -23.04 0.02
N THR A 223 -5.15 -22.48 1.15
CA THR A 223 -5.06 -21.04 1.42
C THR A 223 -3.61 -20.55 1.48
N LEU A 224 -2.73 -21.28 2.15
CA LEU A 224 -1.29 -20.96 2.18
C LEU A 224 -0.68 -21.01 0.79
N PHE A 225 -1.06 -22.00 -0.02
CA PHE A 225 -0.61 -22.08 -1.41
C PHE A 225 -1.06 -20.88 -2.24
N LEU A 226 -2.34 -20.47 -2.12
CA LEU A 226 -2.85 -19.27 -2.78
C LEU A 226 -2.13 -18.00 -2.30
N ALA A 227 -1.82 -17.89 -1.00
CA ALA A 227 -1.07 -16.76 -0.47
C ALA A 227 0.35 -16.68 -1.06
N ILE A 228 1.04 -17.82 -1.21
CA ILE A 228 2.36 -17.88 -1.88
C ILE A 228 2.22 -17.46 -3.35
N GLN A 229 1.24 -18.00 -4.07
CA GLN A 229 1.01 -17.69 -5.48
C GLN A 229 0.74 -16.20 -5.70
N GLN A 230 -0.18 -15.62 -4.91
CA GLN A 230 -0.52 -14.20 -4.98
C GLN A 230 0.66 -13.34 -4.55
N GLY A 231 1.42 -13.74 -3.54
CA GLY A 231 2.59 -13.01 -3.10
C GLY A 231 3.72 -12.97 -4.14
N LEU A 232 3.99 -14.08 -4.84
CA LEU A 232 5.07 -14.13 -5.84
C LEU A 232 4.70 -13.52 -7.20
N LEU A 233 3.47 -13.74 -7.65
CA LEU A 233 3.01 -13.33 -9.00
C LEU A 233 2.22 -12.01 -8.98
N GLY A 234 1.64 -11.64 -7.85
CA GLY A 234 0.83 -10.43 -7.70
C GLY A 234 1.63 -9.15 -7.51
N LEU A 235 0.90 -8.04 -7.47
CA LEU A 235 1.43 -6.72 -7.12
C LEU A 235 1.23 -6.47 -5.61
N PRO A 236 2.19 -5.80 -4.94
CA PRO A 236 2.06 -5.51 -3.52
C PRO A 236 0.91 -4.54 -3.27
N GLU A 237 -0.13 -5.01 -2.59
CA GLU A 237 -1.27 -4.18 -2.23
C GLU A 237 -0.97 -3.36 -0.97
N MET A 238 -0.46 -2.14 -1.18
CA MET A 238 -0.11 -1.23 -0.09
C MET A 238 -1.31 -0.47 0.50
N GLN A 239 -2.53 -0.75 0.01
CA GLN A 239 -3.78 -0.10 0.44
C GLN A 239 -3.63 1.43 0.44
N ILE A 240 -3.17 1.97 -0.70
CA ILE A 240 -2.94 3.40 -0.87
C ILE A 240 -4.30 4.07 -1.04
N VAL A 241 -4.59 5.01 -0.14
CA VAL A 241 -5.83 5.79 -0.13
C VAL A 241 -5.52 7.27 0.12
N GLY A 242 -6.55 8.12 0.08
CA GLY A 242 -6.44 9.55 0.39
C GLY A 242 -6.32 10.42 -0.86
N ASN A 243 -7.11 11.49 -0.90
CA ASN A 243 -7.15 12.46 -2.00
C ASN A 243 -7.30 11.85 -3.41
N GLY A 244 -8.04 10.74 -3.54
CA GLY A 244 -8.21 10.01 -4.81
C GLY A 244 -6.95 9.29 -5.31
N SER A 245 -5.97 9.07 -4.43
CA SER A 245 -4.74 8.35 -4.75
C SER A 245 -4.93 6.83 -4.77
N ASN A 246 -4.10 6.16 -5.57
CA ASN A 246 -3.99 4.71 -5.65
C ASN A 246 -2.52 4.31 -5.96
N ALA A 247 -2.27 3.04 -6.25
CA ALA A 247 -0.91 2.53 -6.50
C ALA A 247 -0.21 3.16 -7.71
N HIS A 248 -0.95 3.65 -8.70
CA HIS A 248 -0.43 4.22 -9.94
C HIS A 248 -0.47 5.75 -9.98
N LEU A 249 -1.32 6.37 -9.17
CA LEU A 249 -1.49 7.82 -9.15
C LEU A 249 -1.53 8.32 -7.72
N LEU A 250 -0.54 9.13 -7.35
CA LEU A 250 -0.44 9.77 -6.06
C LEU A 250 -0.78 11.24 -6.20
N ARG A 251 -1.72 11.74 -5.39
CA ARG A 251 -2.23 13.11 -5.49
C ARG A 251 -2.06 13.86 -4.18
N TRP A 252 -1.38 14.98 -4.24
CA TRP A 252 -1.35 15.95 -3.15
C TRP A 252 -2.07 17.22 -3.56
N TYR A 253 -2.81 17.81 -2.63
CA TYR A 253 -3.52 19.07 -2.83
C TYR A 253 -3.21 20.06 -1.70
N GLN A 254 -3.14 21.33 -2.08
CA GLN A 254 -2.94 22.44 -1.17
C GLN A 254 -3.72 23.67 -1.65
N ASP A 255 -4.55 24.23 -0.76
CA ASP A 255 -5.41 25.38 -1.09
C ASP A 255 -4.60 26.64 -1.46
N ARG A 256 -3.50 26.90 -0.75
CA ARG A 256 -2.59 28.03 -1.01
C ARG A 256 -1.15 27.57 -1.06
N ALA A 257 -0.53 27.72 -2.23
CA ALA A 257 0.90 27.58 -2.44
C ALA A 257 1.57 28.95 -2.43
N SER A 258 2.79 29.00 -1.87
CA SER A 258 3.70 30.14 -2.00
C SER A 258 4.15 30.32 -3.46
N GLU A 259 5.10 31.22 -3.71
CA GLU A 259 5.76 31.34 -5.02
C GLU A 259 6.38 30.01 -5.48
N ASP A 260 6.80 29.14 -4.56
CA ASP A 260 7.27 27.80 -4.88
C ASP A 260 6.13 26.78 -4.80
N LEU A 261 6.02 25.93 -5.83
CA LEU A 261 5.11 24.79 -5.77
C LEU A 261 5.57 23.79 -4.70
N PRO A 262 4.63 23.25 -3.93
CA PRO A 262 4.98 22.39 -2.82
C PRO A 262 5.48 21.04 -3.33
N ARG A 263 6.49 20.49 -2.67
CA ARG A 263 7.20 19.30 -3.15
C ARG A 263 6.66 18.03 -2.49
N ALA A 264 6.41 17.03 -3.31
CA ALA A 264 6.08 15.68 -2.88
C ALA A 264 7.32 14.78 -2.90
N ARG A 265 7.36 13.79 -2.02
CA ARG A 265 8.44 12.82 -1.85
C ARG A 265 7.85 11.42 -1.83
N VAL A 266 8.47 10.53 -2.58
CA VAL A 266 8.09 9.12 -2.66
C VAL A 266 9.30 8.27 -2.36
N LEU A 267 9.16 7.36 -1.41
CA LEU A 267 10.10 6.27 -1.17
C LEU A 267 9.53 5.02 -1.84
N SER A 268 10.24 4.46 -2.81
CA SER A 268 9.86 3.24 -3.51
C SER A 268 11.08 2.38 -3.78
N VAL A 269 10.89 1.08 -4.00
CA VAL A 269 11.97 0.18 -4.42
C VAL A 269 11.55 -0.56 -5.69
N PRO A 270 12.50 -1.12 -6.48
CA PRO A 270 12.13 -1.98 -7.60
C PRO A 270 11.25 -3.16 -7.13
N LEU A 271 10.26 -3.54 -7.94
CA LEU A 271 9.34 -4.64 -7.64
C LEU A 271 10.08 -5.98 -7.41
N PHE A 272 11.29 -6.13 -7.94
CA PHE A 272 12.17 -7.27 -7.65
C PHE A 272 12.47 -7.43 -6.14
N ALA A 273 12.64 -6.33 -5.39
CA ALA A 273 12.88 -6.39 -3.95
C ALA A 273 11.70 -7.02 -3.19
N TYR A 274 10.47 -6.70 -3.61
CA TYR A 274 9.26 -7.33 -3.10
C TYR A 274 9.24 -8.84 -3.41
N ARG A 275 9.53 -9.21 -4.68
CA ARG A 275 9.57 -10.63 -5.09
C ARG A 275 10.60 -11.44 -4.32
N LEU A 276 11.78 -10.87 -4.07
CA LEU A 276 12.82 -11.50 -3.26
C LEU A 276 12.36 -11.69 -1.80
N ALA A 277 11.72 -10.68 -1.21
CA ALA A 277 11.16 -10.77 0.13
C ALA A 277 10.07 -11.86 0.22
N MET A 278 9.17 -11.93 -0.77
CA MET A 278 8.12 -12.96 -0.83
C MET A 278 8.68 -14.36 -1.08
N LEU A 279 9.75 -14.49 -1.88
CA LEU A 279 10.45 -15.76 -2.07
C LEU A 279 11.10 -16.23 -0.76
N ALA A 280 11.81 -15.35 -0.08
CA ALA A 280 12.41 -15.65 1.23
C ALA A 280 11.34 -16.07 2.24
N TRP A 281 10.19 -15.38 2.23
CA TRP A 281 9.04 -15.74 3.05
C TRP A 281 8.48 -17.12 2.70
N ALA A 282 8.30 -17.44 1.42
CA ALA A 282 7.76 -18.73 0.98
C ALA A 282 8.70 -19.89 1.36
N LEU A 283 10.02 -19.71 1.22
CA LEU A 283 11.03 -20.70 1.64
C LEU A 283 10.98 -20.93 3.15
N TRP A 284 10.90 -19.86 3.94
CA TRP A 284 10.72 -19.96 5.38
C TRP A 284 9.41 -20.69 5.73
N LEU A 285 8.31 -20.34 5.08
CA LEU A 285 7.01 -20.95 5.32
C LEU A 285 7.04 -22.46 5.01
N ALA A 286 7.66 -22.87 3.90
CA ALA A 286 7.80 -24.28 3.55
C ALA A 286 8.55 -25.06 4.65
N GLN A 287 9.65 -24.51 5.16
CA GLN A 287 10.41 -25.11 6.25
C GLN A 287 9.64 -25.15 7.58
N ALA A 288 8.90 -24.09 7.90
CA ALA A 288 8.07 -24.02 9.10
C ALA A 288 6.88 -24.98 9.04
N LEU A 289 6.24 -25.09 7.87
CA LEU A 289 5.07 -25.92 7.63
C LEU A 289 5.36 -27.41 7.83
N LEU A 290 6.56 -27.89 7.49
CA LEU A 290 6.97 -29.28 7.81
C LEU A 290 6.95 -29.54 9.32
N GLY A 291 7.45 -28.58 10.11
CA GLY A 291 7.41 -28.67 11.57
C GLY A 291 5.97 -28.64 12.11
N TRP A 292 5.13 -27.75 11.56
CA TRP A 292 3.73 -27.62 11.95
C TRP A 292 2.92 -28.86 11.57
N LEU A 293 3.10 -29.44 10.38
CA LEU A 293 2.42 -30.66 9.96
C LEU A 293 2.80 -31.86 10.85
N ARG A 294 4.08 -32.00 11.21
CA ARG A 294 4.52 -33.04 12.17
C ARG A 294 3.86 -32.85 13.53
N TRP A 295 3.81 -31.61 14.01
CA TRP A 295 3.13 -31.27 15.26
C TRP A 295 1.62 -31.51 15.19
N SER A 296 0.95 -31.07 14.13
CA SER A 296 -0.48 -31.28 13.90
C SER A 296 -0.81 -32.77 13.84
N TRP A 297 0.05 -33.59 13.22
CA TRP A 297 -0.10 -35.05 13.22
C TRP A 297 -0.04 -35.65 14.63
N THR A 298 0.89 -35.19 15.48
CA THR A 298 0.93 -35.64 16.89
C THR A 298 -0.34 -35.23 17.65
N CYS A 299 -0.88 -34.03 17.39
CA CYS A 299 -2.12 -33.58 18.01
C CYS A 299 -3.33 -34.37 17.50
N PHE A 300 -3.38 -34.67 16.20
CA PHE A 300 -4.43 -35.44 15.54
C PHE A 300 -4.53 -36.88 16.07
N SER A 301 -3.38 -37.52 16.25
CA SER A 301 -3.27 -38.91 16.71
C SER A 301 -3.43 -39.09 18.23
N THR A 302 -3.44 -37.99 18.99
CA THR A 302 -3.63 -38.04 20.45
C THR A 302 -5.03 -38.57 20.79
N GLY A 303 -5.08 -39.72 21.49
CA GLY A 303 -6.33 -40.38 21.87
C GLY A 303 -6.91 -41.35 20.83
N GLY A 304 -6.15 -41.67 19.78
CA GLY A 304 -6.52 -42.60 18.70
C GLY A 304 -6.76 -41.92 17.35
N LEU A 305 -6.77 -42.69 16.25
CA LEU A 305 -7.02 -42.19 14.89
C LEU A 305 -8.47 -42.35 14.43
N TRP A 306 -9.21 -43.26 15.05
CA TRP A 306 -10.64 -43.48 14.81
C TRP A 306 -11.18 -44.29 15.99
N ARG A 307 -12.38 -43.97 16.48
CA ARG A 307 -13.07 -44.79 17.48
C ARG A 307 -14.17 -45.57 16.80
N GLY A 308 -14.01 -46.89 16.76
CA GLY A 308 -15.08 -47.80 16.35
C GLY A 308 -15.98 -48.09 17.56
N HIS A 309 -17.27 -48.30 17.30
CA HIS A 309 -18.22 -48.69 18.33
C HIS A 309 -17.70 -49.86 19.17
N ARG A 310 -17.40 -49.61 20.45
CA ARG A 310 -17.26 -50.71 21.40
C ARG A 310 -18.59 -51.46 21.45
N LYS A 311 -18.67 -52.63 20.80
CA LYS A 311 -19.75 -53.58 21.05
C LYS A 311 -19.77 -53.84 22.55
N ALA A 312 -20.92 -53.56 23.18
CA ALA A 312 -21.14 -53.89 24.58
C ALA A 312 -20.70 -55.35 24.82
N ALA A 313 -19.82 -55.56 25.79
CA ALA A 313 -19.39 -56.90 26.16
C ALA A 313 -20.64 -57.76 26.43
N PRO A 314 -20.71 -59.02 25.96
CA PRO A 314 -21.86 -59.87 26.23
C PRO A 314 -22.06 -59.94 27.75
N ARG A 315 -23.29 -59.68 28.23
CA ARG A 315 -23.65 -59.92 29.62
C ARG A 315 -23.22 -61.35 29.99
N PRO A 316 -22.52 -61.57 31.12
CA PRO A 316 -22.19 -62.92 31.55
C PRO A 316 -23.49 -63.73 31.70
N VAL A 317 -23.56 -64.86 30.99
CA VAL A 317 -24.67 -65.80 31.07
C VAL A 317 -24.73 -66.32 32.51
N PRO A 318 -25.88 -66.28 33.20
CA PRO A 318 -25.99 -66.87 34.53
C PRO A 318 -25.69 -68.37 34.43
N GLN A 319 -24.69 -68.85 35.19
CA GLN A 319 -24.50 -70.27 35.38
C GLN A 319 -25.68 -70.80 36.20
N GLY A 320 -26.58 -71.55 35.54
CA GLY A 320 -27.66 -72.27 36.21
C GLY A 320 -27.10 -73.30 37.21
N PRO A 321 -27.86 -73.62 38.28
CA PRO A 321 -27.38 -74.45 39.37
C PRO A 321 -27.02 -75.85 38.88
N ARG A 322 -25.83 -76.34 39.29
CA ARG A 322 -25.43 -77.74 39.10
C ARG A 322 -26.31 -78.62 39.99
N SER A 323 -27.11 -79.49 39.38
CA SER A 323 -27.74 -80.65 40.02
C SER A 323 -26.80 -81.84 40.02
#